data_AF-A0A954GN43-F1
#
_entry.id   AF-A0A954GN43-F1
#
_cell.length_a   1.000
_cell.length_b   1.000
_cell.length_c   1.000
_cell.angle_alpha   90.00
_cell.angle_beta   90.00
_cell.angle_gamma   90.00
#
_symmetry.space_group_name_H-M   'P 1'
#
loop_
_entity.id
_entity.type
_entity.pdbx_description
1 polymer ?
#
loop_
_entity_poly.entity_id
_entity_poly.type
_entity_poly.pdbx_seq_one_letter_code
_entity_poly.pdbx_strand_id
1 'polypeptide(L)'
;NEQAPPPRFRPNPQANAIDVQLDAMSKDTMQLAEVMQYEVRSLPELRPVLGRLLQMEAALDALTGRNRFDRNNLTTQFAAIDRDWRWIEFRLNQTTDAGRQIRQLVTSVSEHERKLCELLGVEPQLDRPELVRVSGELTTKYRQLMEAIYRDLPRNPRLSGLLVEGQQLQIRYQQMTALINFTNYSQLVTEFKNCQAGLVEFRRKLHPVATDEIRRSLFLVEESSRELQELLWIPIEFDDAYLEMLVNTAEADARQLLASIAVPDLLAHPDPTRVLQVAREFDQSLTQFVSAVHNHSKRDALLWDYRLLDVQWNAFAGECKRFPSPLIQQQAIAVSSRFELVGKGLGYHTGYDRGPLIKLVSRIDELCFQFEQTAEQQVLNAGGYPPQFRNRFKSNIESLHEAAHTLHEEISTQHVDPEHIREHAEQLIKAWQSCKLQVANCRQDHQQVLYQVVAQAEPLMVQLQVLFTANP
;
A
#
# COMPACT_ATOMS: atom_id res chain seq x y z
N ASN A 1 -51.50 3.30 -46.98
CA ASN A 1 -50.59 2.71 -45.97
C ASN A 1 -49.22 2.52 -46.58
N GLU A 2 -48.43 3.59 -46.66
CA GLU A 2 -46.99 3.50 -46.94
C GLU A 2 -46.29 3.59 -45.58
N GLN A 3 -45.69 2.49 -45.13
CA GLN A 3 -44.84 2.48 -43.94
C GLN A 3 -43.52 3.16 -44.29
N ALA A 4 -43.24 4.29 -43.64
CA ALA A 4 -41.96 4.95 -43.73
C ALA A 4 -40.84 4.00 -43.27
N PRO A 5 -39.68 3.96 -43.97
CA PRO A 5 -38.56 3.13 -43.56
C PRO A 5 -38.04 3.57 -42.18
N PRO A 6 -37.54 2.63 -41.35
CA PRO A 6 -37.02 2.96 -40.03
C PRO A 6 -35.87 3.98 -40.15
N PRO A 7 -35.79 4.96 -39.23
CA PRO A 7 -34.75 5.98 -39.27
C PRO A 7 -33.38 5.31 -39.19
N ARG A 8 -32.51 5.63 -40.17
CA ARG A 8 -31.11 5.22 -40.16
C ARG A 8 -30.45 5.80 -38.91
N PHE A 9 -29.99 4.95 -38.00
CA PHE A 9 -29.13 5.33 -36.89
C PHE A 9 -27.94 6.11 -37.45
N ARG A 10 -27.84 7.41 -37.14
CA ARG A 10 -26.62 8.18 -37.40
C ARG A 10 -25.64 7.83 -36.27
N PRO A 11 -24.46 7.27 -36.56
CA PRO A 11 -23.46 7.04 -35.53
C PRO A 11 -23.09 8.38 -34.89
N ASN A 12 -23.18 8.46 -33.57
CA ASN A 12 -22.76 9.65 -32.83
C ASN A 12 -21.21 9.71 -32.86
N PRO A 13 -20.59 10.70 -33.50
CA PRO A 13 -19.13 10.77 -33.63
C PRO A 13 -18.42 10.84 -32.27
N GLN A 14 -19.08 11.40 -31.25
CA GLN A 14 -18.54 11.44 -29.88
C GLN A 14 -18.53 10.05 -29.22
N ALA A 15 -19.55 9.22 -29.49
CA ALA A 15 -19.61 7.85 -28.96
C ALA A 15 -18.51 6.97 -29.57
N ASN A 16 -18.30 7.09 -30.88
CA ASN A 16 -17.21 6.37 -31.55
C ASN A 16 -15.83 6.83 -31.05
N ALA A 17 -15.65 8.12 -30.76
CA ALA A 17 -14.39 8.63 -30.22
C ALA A 17 -14.11 8.08 -28.80
N ILE A 18 -15.14 8.01 -27.95
CA ILE A 18 -15.04 7.41 -26.60
C ILE A 18 -14.66 5.93 -26.71
N ASP A 19 -15.33 5.17 -27.57
CA ASP A 19 -15.04 3.74 -27.76
C ASP A 19 -13.60 3.50 -28.21
N VAL A 20 -13.11 4.29 -29.17
CA VAL A 20 -11.72 4.20 -29.65
C VAL A 20 -10.71 4.48 -28.54
N GLN A 21 -10.98 5.48 -27.68
CA GLN A 21 -10.08 5.79 -26.57
C GLN A 21 -10.14 4.74 -25.45
N LEU A 22 -11.33 4.19 -25.14
CA LEU A 22 -11.47 3.12 -24.14
C LEU A 22 -10.74 1.84 -24.58
N ASP A 23 -10.91 1.44 -25.84
CA ASP A 23 -10.24 0.26 -26.39
C ASP A 23 -8.70 0.44 -26.44
N ALA A 24 -8.22 1.66 -26.72
CA ALA A 24 -6.80 1.98 -26.71
C ALA A 24 -6.24 1.98 -25.28
N MET A 25 -6.96 2.60 -24.34
CA MET A 25 -6.60 2.62 -22.93
C MET A 25 -6.52 1.21 -22.35
N SER A 26 -7.53 0.36 -22.58
CA SER A 26 -7.52 -1.05 -22.13
C SER A 26 -6.29 -1.80 -22.64
N LYS A 27 -5.95 -1.67 -23.93
CA LYS A 27 -4.75 -2.31 -24.52
C LYS A 27 -3.45 -1.85 -23.87
N ASP A 28 -3.28 -0.54 -23.69
CA ASP A 28 -2.05 0.01 -23.10
C ASP A 28 -1.95 -0.31 -21.60
N THR A 29 -3.07 -0.34 -20.88
CA THR A 29 -3.16 -0.80 -19.48
C THR A 29 -2.77 -2.28 -19.36
N MET A 30 -3.26 -3.14 -20.25
CA MET A 30 -2.90 -4.57 -20.27
C MET A 30 -1.39 -4.75 -20.54
N GLN A 31 -0.83 -4.03 -21.52
CA GLN A 31 0.62 -4.04 -21.79
C GLN A 31 1.43 -3.53 -20.59
N LEU A 32 0.95 -2.50 -19.91
CA LEU A 32 1.61 -1.99 -18.70
C LEU A 32 1.59 -3.03 -17.59
N ALA A 33 0.48 -3.74 -17.39
CA ALA A 33 0.36 -4.79 -16.39
C ALA A 33 1.33 -5.96 -16.67
N GLU A 34 1.44 -6.40 -17.92
CA GLU A 34 2.40 -7.42 -18.34
C GLU A 34 3.84 -7.02 -18.02
N VAL A 35 4.25 -5.80 -18.39
CA VAL A 35 5.61 -5.29 -18.12
C VAL A 35 5.87 -5.19 -16.62
N MET A 36 4.89 -4.68 -15.86
CA MET A 36 5.00 -4.54 -14.41
C MET A 36 5.10 -5.89 -13.69
N GLN A 37 4.45 -6.96 -14.17
CA GLN A 37 4.60 -8.30 -13.59
C GLN A 37 6.05 -8.80 -13.63
N TYR A 38 6.84 -8.42 -14.63
CA TYR A 38 8.26 -8.74 -14.69
C TYR A 38 9.09 -7.86 -13.75
N GLU A 39 8.83 -6.54 -13.74
CA GLU A 39 9.59 -5.57 -12.93
C GLU A 39 9.28 -5.65 -11.42
N VAL A 40 8.11 -6.18 -11.04
CA VAL A 40 7.78 -6.45 -9.64
C VAL A 40 8.73 -7.48 -8.99
N ARG A 41 9.39 -8.33 -9.78
CA ARG A 41 10.40 -9.28 -9.28
C ARG A 41 11.67 -8.58 -8.83
N SER A 42 12.09 -7.53 -9.53
CA SER A 42 13.24 -6.69 -9.19
C SER A 42 12.88 -5.60 -8.18
N LEU A 43 11.64 -5.10 -8.22
CA LEU A 43 11.15 -3.98 -7.42
C LEU A 43 9.85 -4.36 -6.69
N PRO A 44 9.94 -5.01 -5.51
CA PRO A 44 8.77 -5.39 -4.70
C PRO A 44 7.85 -4.23 -4.34
N GLU A 45 8.37 -3.00 -4.29
CA GLU A 45 7.61 -1.77 -4.04
C GLU A 45 6.53 -1.49 -5.10
N LEU A 46 6.62 -2.10 -6.28
CA LEU A 46 5.62 -1.97 -7.35
C LEU A 46 4.40 -2.88 -7.15
N ARG A 47 4.43 -3.84 -6.20
CA ARG A 47 3.33 -4.81 -5.98
C ARG A 47 1.97 -4.14 -5.69
N PRO A 48 1.86 -3.13 -4.80
CA PRO A 48 0.59 -2.45 -4.57
C PRO A 48 0.07 -1.73 -5.82
N VAL A 49 0.98 -1.21 -6.64
CA VAL A 49 0.66 -0.53 -7.89
C VAL A 49 0.15 -1.50 -8.94
N LEU A 50 0.80 -2.65 -9.09
CA LEU A 50 0.35 -3.72 -9.97
C LEU A 50 -1.03 -4.26 -9.56
N GLY A 51 -1.28 -4.44 -8.26
CA GLY A 51 -2.59 -4.88 -7.77
C GLY A 51 -3.73 -3.94 -8.17
N ARG A 52 -3.54 -2.63 -8.02
CA ARG A 52 -4.52 -1.62 -8.46
C ARG A 52 -4.63 -1.53 -9.98
N LEU A 53 -3.52 -1.70 -10.70
CA LEU A 53 -3.52 -1.69 -12.17
C LEU A 53 -4.36 -2.84 -12.74
N LEU A 54 -4.27 -4.04 -12.18
CA LEU A 54 -5.07 -5.19 -12.59
C LEU A 54 -6.57 -5.01 -12.26
N GLN A 55 -6.88 -4.34 -11.14
CA GLN A 55 -8.26 -3.93 -10.82
C GLN A 55 -8.82 -2.96 -11.85
N MET A 56 -8.02 -1.96 -12.22
CA MET A 56 -8.37 -0.97 -13.22
C MET A 56 -8.54 -1.61 -14.61
N GLU A 57 -7.67 -2.56 -14.98
CA GLU A 57 -7.78 -3.34 -16.23
C GLU A 57 -9.10 -4.09 -16.29
N ALA A 58 -9.47 -4.84 -15.23
CA ALA A 58 -10.73 -5.55 -15.17
C ALA A 58 -11.95 -4.62 -15.25
N ALA A 59 -11.87 -3.42 -14.66
CA ALA A 59 -12.92 -2.41 -14.74
C ALA A 59 -13.03 -1.82 -16.16
N LEU A 60 -11.90 -1.56 -16.83
CA LEU A 60 -11.86 -1.13 -18.23
C LEU A 60 -12.44 -2.20 -19.17
N ASP A 61 -12.13 -3.47 -18.95
CA ASP A 61 -12.65 -4.58 -19.74
C ASP A 61 -14.16 -4.79 -19.54
N ALA A 62 -14.66 -4.57 -18.32
CA ALA A 62 -16.09 -4.56 -18.07
C ALA A 62 -16.81 -3.45 -18.85
N LEU A 63 -16.18 -2.27 -18.99
CA LEU A 63 -16.69 -1.14 -19.76
C LEU A 63 -16.67 -1.37 -21.27
N THR A 64 -15.64 -2.03 -21.79
CA THR A 64 -15.58 -2.40 -23.22
C THR A 64 -16.53 -3.56 -23.55
N GLY A 65 -16.90 -4.36 -22.54
CA GLY A 65 -17.48 -5.70 -22.66
C GLY A 65 -18.95 -5.89 -23.04
N ARG A 66 -19.95 -5.05 -22.68
CA ARG A 66 -21.37 -5.13 -23.13
C ARG A 66 -22.30 -4.07 -22.48
N ASN A 67 -23.33 -3.64 -23.22
CA ASN A 67 -24.42 -2.69 -22.87
C ASN A 67 -24.09 -1.18 -22.78
N ARG A 68 -23.79 -0.58 -23.94
CA ARG A 68 -23.44 0.84 -24.16
C ARG A 68 -24.65 1.79 -24.33
N PHE A 69 -25.57 1.87 -23.38
CA PHE A 69 -26.76 2.74 -23.56
C PHE A 69 -27.09 3.73 -22.44
N ASP A 70 -26.26 3.84 -21.39
CA ASP A 70 -26.43 4.91 -20.40
C ASP A 70 -25.13 5.71 -20.22
N ARG A 71 -25.11 6.91 -20.79
CA ARG A 71 -23.99 7.86 -20.69
C ARG A 71 -23.71 8.26 -19.24
N ASN A 72 -24.74 8.33 -18.39
CA ASN A 72 -24.56 8.68 -16.98
C ASN A 72 -23.83 7.57 -16.23
N ASN A 73 -24.17 6.31 -16.52
CA ASN A 73 -23.51 5.15 -15.94
C ASN A 73 -22.04 5.04 -16.40
N LEU A 74 -21.76 5.36 -17.67
CA LEU A 74 -20.40 5.39 -18.21
C LEU A 74 -19.54 6.46 -17.52
N THR A 75 -20.07 7.68 -17.33
CA THR A 75 -19.37 8.76 -16.62
C THR A 75 -19.04 8.36 -15.18
N THR A 76 -19.98 7.76 -14.44
CA THR A 76 -19.73 7.31 -13.06
C THR A 76 -18.71 6.18 -12.98
N GLN A 77 -18.78 5.19 -13.88
CA GLN A 77 -17.82 4.09 -13.89
C GLN A 77 -16.41 4.55 -14.31
N PHE A 78 -16.33 5.45 -15.29
CA PHE A 78 -15.05 6.02 -15.71
C PHE A 78 -14.43 6.92 -14.64
N ALA A 79 -15.24 7.63 -13.85
CA ALA A 79 -14.76 8.43 -12.71
C ALA A 79 -13.98 7.58 -11.69
N ALA A 80 -14.38 6.33 -11.44
CA ALA A 80 -13.63 5.42 -10.59
C ALA A 80 -12.29 5.00 -11.23
N ILE A 81 -12.28 4.77 -12.54
CA ILE A 81 -11.08 4.41 -13.30
C ILE A 81 -10.07 5.58 -13.35
N ASP A 82 -10.53 6.82 -13.56
CA ASP A 82 -9.68 8.01 -13.49
C ASP A 82 -9.03 8.12 -12.11
N ARG A 83 -9.82 8.03 -11.03
CA ARG A 83 -9.30 8.06 -9.66
C ARG A 83 -8.17 7.04 -9.44
N ASP A 84 -8.39 5.79 -9.85
CA ASP A 84 -7.43 4.71 -9.66
C ASP A 84 -6.19 4.92 -10.54
N TRP A 85 -6.38 5.35 -11.80
CA TRP A 85 -5.29 5.68 -12.73
C TRP A 85 -4.39 6.80 -12.22
N ARG A 86 -4.96 7.90 -11.70
CA ARG A 86 -4.19 9.05 -11.22
C ARG A 86 -3.23 8.67 -10.10
N TRP A 87 -3.68 7.81 -9.19
CA TRP A 87 -2.82 7.28 -8.14
C TRP A 87 -1.70 6.40 -8.71
N ILE A 88 -2.01 5.54 -9.69
CA ILE A 88 -1.02 4.68 -10.38
C ILE A 88 0.01 5.53 -11.12
N GLU A 89 -0.43 6.47 -11.96
CA GLU A 89 0.39 7.42 -12.71
C GLU A 89 1.36 8.14 -11.76
N PHE A 90 0.83 8.67 -10.66
CA PHE A 90 1.61 9.40 -9.68
C PHE A 90 2.69 8.50 -9.04
N ARG A 91 2.33 7.29 -8.58
CA ARG A 91 3.27 6.34 -7.98
C ARG A 91 4.36 5.91 -8.95
N LEU A 92 4.00 5.55 -10.18
CA LEU A 92 4.97 5.12 -11.20
C LEU A 92 5.91 6.25 -11.63
N ASN A 93 5.43 7.49 -11.66
CA ASN A 93 6.28 8.65 -11.93
C ASN A 93 7.26 8.96 -10.78
N GLN A 94 6.92 8.59 -9.54
CA GLN A 94 7.81 8.73 -8.39
C GLN A 94 8.84 7.59 -8.27
N THR A 95 8.60 6.43 -8.85
CA THR A 95 9.57 5.33 -8.87
C THR A 95 10.75 5.69 -9.79
N THR A 96 11.94 5.89 -9.21
CA THR A 96 13.16 6.23 -9.97
C THR A 96 13.64 5.06 -10.82
N ASP A 97 13.55 3.84 -10.30
CA ASP A 97 14.01 2.61 -10.96
C ASP A 97 13.06 2.08 -12.06
N ALA A 98 11.93 2.76 -12.31
CA ALA A 98 10.98 2.33 -13.34
C ALA A 98 11.62 2.39 -14.74
N GLY A 99 11.64 1.24 -15.42
CA GLY A 99 12.18 1.07 -16.76
C GLY A 99 11.57 2.02 -17.79
N ARG A 100 12.32 2.31 -18.87
CA ARG A 100 11.88 3.25 -19.92
C ARG A 100 10.54 2.84 -20.56
N GLN A 101 10.29 1.54 -20.68
CA GLN A 101 9.05 0.99 -21.22
C GLN A 101 7.83 1.30 -20.33
N ILE A 102 7.94 1.16 -19.01
CA ILE A 102 6.89 1.56 -18.05
C ILE A 102 6.57 3.04 -18.23
N ARG A 103 7.58 3.91 -18.29
CA ARG A 103 7.38 5.36 -18.44
C ARG A 103 6.66 5.73 -19.75
N GLN A 104 6.97 5.04 -20.84
CA GLN A 104 6.30 5.23 -22.12
C GLN A 104 4.82 4.81 -22.06
N LEU A 105 4.54 3.63 -21.50
CA LEU A 105 3.17 3.14 -21.34
C LEU A 105 2.34 4.00 -20.39
N VAL A 106 2.93 4.47 -19.28
CA VAL A 106 2.29 5.44 -18.38
C VAL A 106 1.92 6.72 -19.13
N THR A 107 2.82 7.25 -19.95
CA THR A 107 2.53 8.45 -20.76
C THR A 107 1.37 8.19 -21.72
N SER A 108 1.35 7.02 -22.40
CA SER A 108 0.30 6.65 -23.35
C SER A 108 -1.07 6.51 -22.69
N VAL A 109 -1.16 5.76 -21.58
CA VAL A 109 -2.42 5.60 -20.83
C VAL A 109 -2.92 6.95 -20.30
N SER A 110 -2.03 7.82 -19.80
CA SER A 110 -2.41 9.18 -19.38
C SER A 110 -2.93 10.06 -20.51
N GLU A 111 -2.41 9.90 -21.73
CA GLU A 111 -2.96 10.62 -22.89
C GLU A 111 -4.38 10.15 -23.23
N HIS A 112 -4.65 8.86 -23.13
CA HIS A 112 -5.98 8.29 -23.36
C HIS A 112 -6.97 8.68 -22.27
N GLU A 113 -6.55 8.64 -21.00
CA GLU A 113 -7.36 9.07 -19.85
C GLU A 113 -7.78 10.53 -19.98
N ARG A 114 -6.85 11.46 -20.26
CA ARG A 114 -7.18 12.89 -20.40
C ARG A 114 -8.20 13.14 -21.50
N LYS A 115 -8.05 12.48 -22.65
CA LYS A 115 -9.00 12.57 -23.77
C LYS A 115 -10.37 12.02 -23.38
N LEU A 116 -10.43 10.94 -22.61
CA LEU A 116 -11.69 10.39 -22.10
C LEU A 116 -12.36 11.31 -21.09
N CYS A 117 -11.60 11.91 -20.17
CA CYS A 117 -12.11 12.94 -19.26
C CYS A 117 -12.70 14.13 -20.00
N GLU A 118 -12.02 14.64 -21.04
CA GLU A 118 -12.54 15.70 -21.92
C GLU A 118 -13.83 15.30 -22.65
N LEU A 119 -13.89 14.08 -23.20
CA LEU A 119 -15.04 13.59 -23.96
C LEU A 119 -16.27 13.31 -23.07
N LEU A 120 -16.04 12.83 -21.84
CA LEU A 120 -17.07 12.47 -20.87
C LEU A 120 -17.46 13.64 -19.95
N GLY A 121 -16.67 14.72 -19.93
CA GLY A 121 -16.85 15.85 -19.02
C GLY A 121 -16.58 15.49 -17.56
N VAL A 122 -15.63 14.58 -17.32
CA VAL A 122 -15.23 14.14 -15.98
C VAL A 122 -14.10 15.05 -15.50
N GLU A 123 -14.29 15.70 -14.36
CA GLU A 123 -13.20 16.39 -13.65
C GLU A 123 -12.29 15.35 -12.96
N PRO A 124 -11.00 15.65 -12.72
CA PRO A 124 -10.10 14.75 -12.01
C PRO A 124 -10.66 14.30 -10.65
N GLN A 125 -10.74 12.99 -10.44
CA GLN A 125 -11.40 12.40 -9.28
C GLN A 125 -10.43 12.10 -8.16
N LEU A 126 -10.69 12.67 -6.98
CA LEU A 126 -9.97 12.35 -5.76
C LEU A 126 -10.63 11.19 -5.02
N ASP A 127 -9.81 10.37 -4.36
CA ASP A 127 -10.30 9.38 -3.40
C ASP A 127 -10.69 10.07 -2.08
N ARG A 128 -11.82 10.79 -2.09
CA ARG A 128 -12.32 11.55 -0.94
C ARG A 128 -12.58 10.67 0.28
N PRO A 129 -13.18 9.46 0.17
CA PRO A 129 -13.35 8.56 1.31
C PRO A 129 -12.02 8.21 1.98
N GLU A 130 -11.00 7.88 1.18
CA GLU A 130 -9.68 7.54 1.71
C GLU A 130 -8.96 8.77 2.30
N LEU A 131 -9.08 9.94 1.66
CA LEU A 131 -8.59 11.20 2.21
C LEU A 131 -9.21 11.51 3.58
N VAL A 132 -10.53 11.32 3.74
CA VAL A 132 -11.21 11.51 5.04
C VAL A 132 -10.68 10.51 6.06
N ARG A 133 -10.51 9.25 5.69
CA ARG A 133 -9.97 8.19 6.56
C ARG A 133 -8.57 8.55 7.07
N VAL A 134 -7.63 8.79 6.15
CA VAL A 134 -6.23 9.10 6.50
C VAL A 134 -6.14 10.42 7.27
N SER A 135 -6.96 11.42 6.94
CA SER A 135 -6.98 12.69 7.69
C SER A 135 -7.54 12.53 9.11
N GLY A 136 -8.51 11.63 9.31
CA GLY A 136 -8.98 11.23 10.64
C GLY A 136 -7.91 10.50 11.47
N GLU A 137 -7.14 9.61 10.83
CA GLU A 137 -5.99 8.93 11.46
C GLU A 137 -4.88 9.91 11.84
N LEU A 138 -4.56 10.84 10.93
CA LEU A 138 -3.62 11.93 11.19
C LEU A 138 -4.05 12.74 12.42
N THR A 139 -5.32 13.12 12.53
CA THR A 139 -5.83 13.87 13.69
C THR A 139 -5.67 13.10 15.00
N THR A 140 -5.82 11.77 14.95
CA THR A 140 -5.65 10.87 16.10
C THR A 140 -4.17 10.75 16.50
N LYS A 141 -3.28 10.51 15.53
CA LYS A 141 -1.83 10.46 15.74
C LYS A 141 -1.29 11.81 16.24
N TYR A 142 -1.88 12.92 15.78
CA TYR A 142 -1.55 14.25 16.28
C TYR A 142 -1.94 14.44 17.76
N ARG A 143 -3.11 13.93 18.17
CA ARG A 143 -3.51 13.95 19.58
C ARG A 143 -2.52 13.16 20.45
N GLN A 144 -2.09 11.98 20.00
CA GLN A 144 -1.07 11.18 20.69
C GLN A 144 0.25 11.93 20.83
N LEU A 145 0.69 12.63 19.79
CA LEU A 145 1.87 13.51 19.85
C LEU A 145 1.71 14.60 20.91
N MET A 146 0.55 15.27 20.97
CA MET A 146 0.30 16.31 21.97
C MET A 146 0.30 15.76 23.40
N GLU A 147 -0.26 14.57 23.61
CA GLU A 147 -0.22 13.86 24.89
C GLU A 147 1.21 13.48 25.30
N ALA A 148 2.02 12.99 24.34
CA ALA A 148 3.43 12.69 24.57
C ALA A 148 4.23 13.94 24.96
N ILE A 149 4.03 15.06 24.25
CA ILE A 149 4.66 16.35 24.57
C ILE A 149 4.30 16.81 25.98
N TYR A 150 3.01 16.74 26.34
CA TYR A 150 2.53 17.15 27.66
C TYR A 150 3.13 16.30 28.78
N ARG A 151 3.20 14.98 28.59
CA ARG A 151 3.70 14.02 29.57
C ARG A 151 5.22 14.07 29.74
N ASP A 152 5.95 14.21 28.64
CA ASP A 152 7.40 14.01 28.63
C ASP A 152 8.19 15.31 28.86
N LEU A 153 7.56 16.48 28.68
CA LEU A 153 8.21 17.80 28.82
C LEU A 153 7.69 18.69 29.96
N PRO A 154 7.27 18.17 31.13
CA PRO A 154 6.64 18.98 32.18
C PRO A 154 7.58 20.05 32.78
N ARG A 155 8.89 19.87 32.65
CA ARG A 155 9.92 20.81 33.15
C ARG A 155 10.50 21.72 32.07
N ASN A 156 10.03 21.60 30.82
CA ASN A 156 10.54 22.38 29.72
C ASN A 156 9.91 23.78 29.71
N PRO A 157 10.68 24.88 29.76
CA PRO A 157 10.13 26.23 29.74
C PRO A 157 9.38 26.58 28.45
N ARG A 158 9.61 25.83 27.36
CA ARG A 158 8.96 26.02 26.06
C ARG A 158 7.66 25.21 25.92
N LEU A 159 7.28 24.40 26.91
CA LEU A 159 6.13 23.51 26.84
C LEU A 159 4.84 24.24 26.41
N SER A 160 4.51 25.35 27.08
CA SER A 160 3.28 26.09 26.78
C SER A 160 3.23 26.60 25.34
N GLY A 161 4.37 27.07 24.81
CA GLY A 161 4.47 27.51 23.41
C GLY A 161 4.29 26.35 22.43
N LEU A 162 4.99 25.23 22.66
CA LEU A 162 4.86 24.02 21.85
C LEU A 162 3.45 23.45 21.86
N LEU A 163 2.77 23.47 23.02
CA LEU A 163 1.39 23.00 23.13
C LEU A 163 0.42 23.87 22.33
N VAL A 164 0.58 25.20 22.39
CA VAL A 164 -0.27 26.14 21.63
C VAL A 164 -0.04 25.99 20.13
N GLU A 165 1.21 25.99 19.68
CA GLU A 165 1.54 25.79 18.26
C GLU A 165 1.02 24.44 17.75
N GLY A 166 1.21 23.38 18.53
CA GLY A 166 0.72 22.05 18.19
C GLY A 166 -0.81 22.00 18.10
N GLN A 167 -1.53 22.58 19.06
CA GLN A 167 -3.00 22.65 19.01
C GLN A 167 -3.50 23.45 17.81
N GLN A 168 -2.85 24.57 17.47
CA GLN A 168 -3.20 25.36 16.28
C GLN A 168 -3.06 24.54 15.01
N LEU A 169 -1.98 23.76 14.87
CA LEU A 169 -1.79 22.89 13.71
C LEU A 169 -2.81 21.73 13.69
N GLN A 170 -3.14 21.16 14.84
CA GLN A 170 -4.20 20.15 14.95
C GLN A 170 -5.55 20.70 14.46
N ILE A 171 -5.92 21.91 14.88
CA ILE A 171 -7.17 22.57 14.46
C ILE A 171 -7.15 22.79 12.93
N ARG A 172 -6.02 23.20 12.34
CA ARG A 172 -5.91 23.35 10.88
C ARG A 172 -6.12 22.03 10.14
N TYR A 173 -5.53 20.92 10.62
CA TYR A 173 -5.79 19.60 10.03
C TYR A 173 -7.25 19.17 10.15
N GLN A 174 -7.92 19.48 11.26
CA GLN A 174 -9.36 19.22 11.41
C GLN A 174 -10.21 20.06 10.44
N GLN A 175 -9.86 21.33 10.24
CA GLN A 175 -10.51 22.21 9.27
C GLN A 175 -10.31 21.69 7.85
N MET A 176 -9.09 21.31 7.48
CA MET A 176 -8.79 20.68 6.20
C MET A 176 -9.63 19.40 6.01
N THR A 177 -9.74 18.56 7.04
CA THR A 177 -10.56 17.34 6.99
C THR A 177 -12.01 17.64 6.66
N ALA A 178 -12.58 18.68 7.27
CA ALA A 178 -13.95 19.11 7.01
C ALA A 178 -14.15 19.63 5.57
N LEU A 179 -13.11 20.20 4.95
CA LEU A 179 -13.15 20.71 3.58
C LEU A 179 -13.08 19.60 2.52
N ILE A 180 -12.56 18.42 2.83
CA ILE A 180 -12.32 17.32 1.86
C ILE A 180 -13.56 16.99 1.02
N ASN A 181 -14.78 17.12 1.52
CA ASN A 181 -15.98 16.79 0.75
C ASN A 181 -16.58 17.96 -0.05
N PHE A 182 -16.17 19.19 0.23
CA PHE A 182 -16.85 20.39 -0.27
C PHE A 182 -15.97 21.27 -1.17
N THR A 183 -14.66 21.04 -1.21
CA THR A 183 -13.73 21.85 -1.98
C THR A 183 -13.24 21.15 -3.25
N ASN A 184 -12.78 21.97 -4.19
CA ASN A 184 -12.08 21.51 -5.38
C ASN A 184 -10.62 21.13 -5.04
N TYR A 185 -9.99 20.39 -5.96
CA TYR A 185 -8.63 19.87 -5.78
C TYR A 185 -7.60 20.98 -5.47
N SER A 186 -7.62 22.09 -6.21
CA SER A 186 -6.62 23.15 -6.05
C SER A 186 -6.68 23.83 -4.69
N GLN A 187 -7.88 24.06 -4.15
CA GLN A 187 -8.06 24.57 -2.80
C GLN A 187 -7.58 23.57 -1.76
N LEU A 188 -7.94 22.29 -1.90
CA LEU A 188 -7.53 21.25 -0.96
C LEU A 188 -6.00 21.08 -0.91
N VAL A 189 -5.33 21.08 -2.06
CA VAL A 189 -3.86 21.04 -2.16
C VAL A 189 -3.22 22.25 -1.49
N THR A 190 -3.80 23.45 -1.66
CA THR A 190 -3.28 24.68 -1.05
C THR A 190 -3.36 24.62 0.47
N GLU A 191 -4.51 24.20 1.02
CA GLU A 191 -4.70 24.03 2.46
C GLU A 191 -3.78 22.95 3.03
N PHE A 192 -3.60 21.83 2.32
CA PHE A 192 -2.69 20.78 2.72
C PHE A 192 -1.23 21.27 2.78
N LYS A 193 -0.76 21.99 1.75
CA LYS A 193 0.59 22.57 1.71
C LYS A 193 0.83 23.55 2.87
N ASN A 194 -0.17 24.34 3.24
CA ASN A 194 -0.09 25.23 4.40
C ASN A 194 0.05 24.45 5.72
N CYS A 195 -0.67 23.33 5.86
CA CYS A 195 -0.54 22.45 7.01
C CYS A 195 0.85 21.77 7.06
N GLN A 196 1.36 21.32 5.90
CA GLN A 196 2.67 20.70 5.78
C GLN A 196 3.81 21.66 6.16
N ALA A 197 3.75 22.91 5.68
CA ALA A 197 4.72 23.94 6.06
C ALA A 197 4.72 24.19 7.58
N GLY A 198 3.52 24.24 8.19
CA GLY A 198 3.38 24.35 9.65
C GLY A 198 3.96 23.15 10.40
N LEU A 199 3.78 21.94 9.88
CA LEU A 199 4.34 20.71 10.47
C LEU A 199 5.87 20.72 10.43
N VAL A 200 6.48 21.12 9.32
CA VAL A 200 7.94 21.24 9.18
C VAL A 200 8.51 22.24 10.19
N GLU A 201 7.86 23.39 10.36
CA GLU A 201 8.29 24.40 11.35
C GLU A 201 8.14 23.87 12.79
N PHE A 202 6.99 23.26 13.10
CA PHE A 202 6.71 22.71 14.42
C PHE A 202 7.73 21.62 14.80
N ARG A 203 8.04 20.72 13.87
CA ARG A 203 9.07 19.70 14.03
C ARG A 203 10.43 20.30 14.36
N ARG A 204 10.87 21.32 13.63
CA ARG A 204 12.17 21.97 13.88
C ARG A 204 12.27 22.52 15.31
N LYS A 205 11.17 23.04 15.86
CA LYS A 205 11.11 23.52 17.25
C LYS A 205 11.02 22.41 18.27
N LEU A 206 10.35 21.31 17.93
CA LEU A 206 10.16 20.16 18.82
C LEU A 206 11.40 19.28 18.93
N HIS A 207 12.18 19.16 17.85
CA HIS A 207 13.30 18.24 17.77
C HIS A 207 14.35 18.38 18.88
N PRO A 208 14.83 19.59 19.25
CA PRO A 208 15.87 19.75 20.29
C PRO A 208 15.45 19.26 21.68
N VAL A 209 14.15 19.07 21.89
CA VAL A 209 13.56 18.68 23.18
C VAL A 209 12.82 17.34 23.08
N ALA A 210 12.82 16.68 21.92
CA ALA A 210 12.02 15.48 21.69
C ALA A 210 12.64 14.24 22.35
N THR A 211 11.89 13.62 23.25
CA THR A 211 12.10 12.26 23.76
C THR A 211 11.81 11.23 22.66
N ASP A 212 12.19 9.96 22.89
CA ASP A 212 11.93 8.87 21.94
C ASP A 212 10.44 8.71 21.62
N GLU A 213 9.57 8.85 22.62
CA GLU A 213 8.12 8.75 22.45
C GLU A 213 7.56 9.91 21.60
N ILE A 214 8.09 11.12 21.81
CA ILE A 214 7.75 12.30 20.98
C ILE A 214 8.21 12.08 19.54
N ARG A 215 9.45 11.59 19.34
CA ARG A 215 10.00 11.31 18.00
C ARG A 215 9.16 10.26 17.27
N ARG A 216 8.79 9.17 17.95
CA ARG A 216 7.91 8.13 17.41
C ARG A 216 6.54 8.69 17.02
N SER A 217 5.91 9.44 17.92
CA SER A 217 4.58 10.02 17.67
C SER A 217 4.63 11.03 16.51
N LEU A 218 5.69 11.83 16.43
CA LEU A 218 5.92 12.76 15.32
C LEU A 218 6.11 12.01 14.00
N PHE A 219 6.89 10.92 13.98
CA PHE A 219 7.04 10.10 12.79
C PHE A 219 5.69 9.58 12.28
N LEU A 220 4.83 9.07 13.17
CA LEU A 220 3.50 8.59 12.78
C LEU A 220 2.63 9.69 12.15
N VAL A 221 2.72 10.91 12.67
CA VAL A 221 2.06 12.10 12.09
C VAL A 221 2.60 12.38 10.69
N GLU A 222 3.93 12.34 10.52
CA GLU A 222 4.58 12.57 9.23
C GLU A 222 4.26 11.47 8.20
N GLU A 223 4.21 10.21 8.61
CA GLU A 223 3.80 9.08 7.77
C GLU A 223 2.39 9.29 7.22
N SER A 224 1.44 9.66 8.08
CA SER A 224 0.05 9.93 7.65
C SER A 224 -0.06 11.20 6.80
N SER A 225 0.77 12.21 7.10
CA SER A 225 0.86 13.40 6.26
C SER A 225 1.39 13.05 4.87
N ARG A 226 2.37 12.15 4.77
CA ARG A 226 2.88 11.65 3.49
C ARG A 226 1.83 10.83 2.75
N GLU A 227 1.08 9.97 3.42
CA GLU A 227 -0.04 9.25 2.80
C GLU A 227 -1.08 10.22 2.20
N LEU A 228 -1.43 11.31 2.91
CA LEU A 228 -2.29 12.36 2.36
C LEU A 228 -1.65 13.07 1.17
N GLN A 229 -0.36 13.36 1.24
CA GLN A 229 0.40 13.99 0.16
C GLN A 229 0.34 13.15 -1.12
N GLU A 230 0.44 11.83 -0.99
CA GLU A 230 0.32 10.87 -2.10
C GLU A 230 -1.10 10.80 -2.67
N LEU A 231 -2.12 10.76 -1.82
CA LEU A 231 -3.53 10.79 -2.24
C LEU A 231 -3.91 12.10 -2.94
N LEU A 232 -3.21 13.19 -2.62
CA LEU A 232 -3.35 14.49 -3.27
C LEU A 232 -2.39 14.67 -4.46
N TRP A 233 -1.64 13.64 -4.85
CA TRP A 233 -0.69 13.67 -5.97
C TRP A 233 0.35 14.81 -5.88
N ILE A 234 0.76 15.16 -4.66
CA ILE A 234 1.76 16.20 -4.43
C ILE A 234 3.14 15.52 -4.38
N PRO A 235 4.12 15.94 -5.21
CA PRO A 235 5.47 15.35 -5.18
C PRO A 235 6.06 15.37 -3.79
N ILE A 236 6.58 14.23 -3.32
CA ILE A 236 7.26 14.14 -2.02
C ILE A 236 8.62 14.81 -2.16
N GLU A 237 8.78 15.96 -1.52
CA GLU A 237 10.09 16.60 -1.38
C GLU A 237 10.94 15.81 -0.39
N PHE A 238 12.15 15.45 -0.81
CA PHE A 238 13.10 14.74 0.02
C PHE A 238 13.76 15.73 0.98
N ASP A 239 13.56 15.54 2.28
CA ASP A 239 14.13 16.41 3.31
C ASP A 239 15.44 15.80 3.84
N ASP A 240 16.56 16.28 3.28
CA ASP A 240 17.91 15.84 3.66
C ASP A 240 18.17 16.03 5.15
N ALA A 241 17.70 17.14 5.74
CA ALA A 241 17.93 17.45 7.15
C ALA A 241 17.17 16.48 8.07
N TYR A 242 15.97 16.07 7.65
CA TYR A 242 15.20 15.07 8.37
C TYR A 242 15.83 13.68 8.27
N LEU A 243 16.30 13.30 7.09
CA LEU A 243 17.01 12.02 6.91
C LEU A 243 18.28 11.99 7.77
N GLU A 244 19.11 13.03 7.69
CA GLU A 244 20.33 13.14 8.48
C GLU A 244 20.03 12.99 9.98
N MET A 245 18.97 13.63 10.46
CA MET A 245 18.50 13.49 11.84
C MET A 245 18.12 12.05 12.19
N LEU A 246 17.32 11.37 11.37
CA LEU A 246 16.93 9.98 11.60
C LEU A 246 18.15 9.06 11.62
N VAL A 247 19.08 9.26 10.69
CA VAL A 247 20.28 8.44 10.55
C VAL A 247 21.23 8.62 11.72
N ASN A 248 21.49 9.85 12.15
CA ASN A 248 22.29 10.13 13.35
C ASN A 248 21.67 9.48 14.61
N THR A 249 20.34 9.48 14.69
CA THR A 249 19.60 8.87 15.81
C THR A 249 19.66 7.34 15.76
N ALA A 250 19.56 6.74 14.57
CA ALA A 250 19.70 5.29 14.39
C ALA A 250 21.14 4.82 14.65
N GLU A 251 22.13 5.59 14.19
CA GLU A 251 23.55 5.31 14.41
C GLU A 251 23.91 5.30 15.90
N ALA A 252 23.45 6.31 16.65
CA ALA A 252 23.72 6.40 18.08
C ALA A 252 23.24 5.15 18.84
N ASP A 253 22.03 4.68 18.53
CA ASP A 253 21.47 3.48 19.14
C ASP A 253 22.17 2.20 18.70
N ALA A 254 22.49 2.08 17.41
CA ALA A 254 23.23 0.94 16.89
C ALA A 254 24.61 0.83 17.55
N ARG A 255 25.32 1.95 17.72
CA ARG A 255 26.61 1.99 18.43
C ARG A 255 26.44 1.68 19.92
N GLN A 256 25.34 2.14 20.55
CA GLN A 256 25.05 1.80 21.94
C GLN A 256 24.78 0.29 22.12
N LEU A 257 24.08 -0.34 21.18
CA LEU A 257 23.88 -1.79 21.15
C LEU A 257 25.20 -2.54 20.98
N LEU A 258 26.04 -2.12 20.02
CA LEU A 258 27.36 -2.74 19.83
C LEU A 258 28.22 -2.64 21.09
N ALA A 259 28.13 -1.51 21.81
CA ALA A 259 28.85 -1.29 23.06
C ALA A 259 28.25 -2.02 24.28
N SER A 260 26.97 -2.41 24.25
CA SER A 260 26.30 -3.08 25.37
C SER A 260 26.57 -4.57 25.43
N ILE A 261 27.01 -5.19 24.32
CA ILE A 261 27.40 -6.60 24.26
C ILE A 261 28.71 -6.78 25.04
N ALA A 262 28.60 -7.28 26.27
CA ALA A 262 29.77 -7.53 27.09
C ALA A 262 30.50 -8.81 26.67
N VAL A 263 31.80 -8.90 26.99
CA VAL A 263 32.62 -10.11 26.72
C VAL A 263 32.00 -11.39 27.29
N PRO A 264 31.43 -11.41 28.52
CA PRO A 264 30.75 -12.59 29.04
C PRO A 264 29.55 -13.03 28.20
N ASP A 265 28.75 -12.09 27.70
CA ASP A 265 27.61 -12.37 26.83
C ASP A 265 28.07 -12.95 25.48
N LEU A 266 29.15 -12.39 24.93
CA LEU A 266 29.77 -12.89 23.70
C LEU A 266 30.26 -14.34 23.89
N LEU A 267 30.94 -14.63 24.99
CA LEU A 267 31.45 -15.99 25.27
C LEU A 267 30.34 -17.00 25.56
N ALA A 268 29.18 -16.54 26.03
CA ALA A 268 27.99 -17.37 26.22
C ALA A 268 27.23 -17.66 24.92
N HIS A 269 27.53 -16.94 23.82
CA HIS A 269 26.89 -17.13 22.53
C HIS A 269 27.35 -18.45 21.85
N PRO A 270 26.47 -19.19 21.14
CA PRO A 270 26.84 -20.44 20.47
C PRO A 270 27.96 -20.30 19.43
N ASP A 271 28.03 -19.14 18.78
CA ASP A 271 29.05 -18.82 17.78
C ASP A 271 29.56 -17.38 17.97
N PRO A 272 30.57 -17.15 18.83
CA PRO A 272 31.09 -15.82 19.11
C PRO A 272 31.87 -15.23 17.94
N THR A 273 32.51 -16.07 17.12
CA THR A 273 33.32 -15.62 15.97
C THR A 273 32.42 -15.03 14.89
N ARG A 274 31.28 -15.67 14.61
CA ARG A 274 30.31 -15.16 13.66
C ARG A 274 29.70 -13.85 14.11
N VAL A 275 29.32 -13.70 15.39
CA VAL A 275 28.82 -12.43 15.94
C VAL A 275 29.81 -11.29 15.68
N LEU A 276 31.09 -11.49 15.99
CA LEU A 276 32.11 -10.45 15.78
C LEU A 276 32.28 -10.10 14.29
N GLN A 277 32.16 -11.08 13.41
CA GLN A 277 32.22 -10.84 11.97
C GLN A 277 31.03 -9.98 11.50
N VAL A 278 29.79 -10.41 11.77
CA VAL A 278 28.61 -9.68 11.32
C VAL A 278 28.48 -8.31 11.98
N ALA A 279 28.94 -8.16 13.22
CA ALA A 279 28.98 -6.87 13.91
C ALA A 279 29.96 -5.89 13.24
N ARG A 280 31.12 -6.36 12.79
CA ARG A 280 32.09 -5.52 12.05
C ARG A 280 31.58 -5.14 10.67
N GLU A 281 31.00 -6.09 9.94
CA GLU A 281 30.42 -5.84 8.62
C GLU A 281 29.28 -4.80 8.72
N PHE A 282 28.41 -4.94 9.73
CA PHE A 282 27.37 -3.97 10.03
C PHE A 282 27.91 -2.59 10.42
N ASP A 283 28.87 -2.48 11.34
CA ASP A 283 29.46 -1.20 11.77
C ASP A 283 30.14 -0.46 10.60
N GLN A 284 30.80 -1.21 9.71
CA GLN A 284 31.40 -0.66 8.49
C GLN A 284 30.33 -0.11 7.54
N SER A 285 29.28 -0.89 7.24
CA SER A 285 28.17 -0.43 6.40
C SER A 285 27.43 0.76 6.99
N LEU A 286 27.25 0.79 8.32
CA LEU A 286 26.63 1.91 9.04
C LEU A 286 27.46 3.19 8.87
N THR A 287 28.78 3.10 9.10
CA THR A 287 29.69 4.24 8.94
C THR A 287 29.70 4.78 7.50
N GLN A 288 29.69 3.87 6.51
CA GLN A 288 29.63 4.24 5.10
C GLN A 288 28.31 4.96 4.78
N PHE A 289 27.19 4.41 5.22
CA PHE A 289 25.87 5.00 4.97
C PHE A 289 25.71 6.37 5.65
N VAL A 290 26.10 6.51 6.92
CA VAL A 290 26.11 7.80 7.63
C VAL A 290 26.94 8.84 6.89
N SER A 291 28.15 8.44 6.44
CA SER A 291 29.03 9.32 5.66
C SER A 291 28.39 9.73 4.32
N ALA A 292 27.71 8.81 3.64
CA ALA A 292 27.01 9.11 2.39
C ALA A 292 25.87 10.13 2.59
N VAL A 293 25.15 10.03 3.72
CA VAL A 293 24.08 10.96 4.12
C VAL A 293 24.64 12.34 4.45
N HIS A 294 25.71 12.44 5.26
CA HIS A 294 26.36 13.73 5.57
C HIS A 294 26.94 14.42 4.33
N ASN A 295 27.37 13.63 3.32
CA ASN A 295 27.87 14.17 2.06
C ASN A 295 26.74 14.59 1.09
N HIS A 296 25.47 14.54 1.51
CA HIS A 296 24.29 14.82 0.68
C HIS A 296 24.33 14.05 -0.65
N SER A 297 24.68 12.76 -0.57
CA SER A 297 24.70 11.89 -1.75
C SER A 297 23.30 11.83 -2.38
N LYS A 298 23.25 11.59 -3.69
CA LYS A 298 21.97 11.47 -4.39
C LYS A 298 21.14 10.35 -3.77
N ARG A 299 19.82 10.55 -3.71
CA ARG A 299 18.86 9.60 -3.15
C ARG A 299 19.04 8.16 -3.65
N ASP A 300 19.29 7.96 -4.94
CA ASP A 300 19.48 6.60 -5.50
C ASP A 300 20.73 5.90 -4.94
N ALA A 301 21.81 6.64 -4.72
CA ALA A 301 23.02 6.11 -4.09
C ALA A 301 22.77 5.79 -2.61
N LEU A 302 22.08 6.69 -1.89
CA LEU A 302 21.68 6.45 -0.50
C LEU A 302 20.77 5.23 -0.35
N LEU A 303 19.88 4.99 -1.30
CA LEU A 303 18.96 3.85 -1.28
C LEU A 303 19.72 2.54 -1.51
N TRP A 304 20.71 2.53 -2.41
CA TRP A 304 21.62 1.40 -2.58
C TRP A 304 22.44 1.10 -1.32
N ASP A 305 23.04 2.14 -0.74
CA ASP A 305 23.83 2.01 0.49
C ASP A 305 22.97 1.54 1.67
N TYR A 306 21.71 2.00 1.74
CA TYR A 306 20.75 1.53 2.73
C TYR A 306 20.36 0.06 2.53
N ARG A 307 20.15 -0.40 1.28
CA ARG A 307 19.87 -1.83 1.00
C ARG A 307 21.01 -2.72 1.50
N LEU A 308 22.25 -2.30 1.30
CA LEU A 308 23.41 -3.03 1.83
C LEU A 308 23.42 -3.02 3.36
N LEU A 309 23.17 -1.87 3.98
CA LEU A 309 23.06 -1.73 5.42
C LEU A 309 21.97 -2.63 6.02
N ASP A 310 20.80 -2.70 5.40
CA ASP A 310 19.67 -3.52 5.85
C ASP A 310 20.00 -5.02 5.83
N VAL A 311 20.70 -5.49 4.81
CA VAL A 311 21.19 -6.89 4.76
C VAL A 311 22.13 -7.18 5.93
N GLN A 312 23.09 -6.28 6.19
CA GLN A 312 24.05 -6.46 7.29
C GLN A 312 23.37 -6.34 8.66
N TRP A 313 22.42 -5.43 8.79
CA TRP A 313 21.62 -5.29 10.00
C TRP A 313 20.83 -6.56 10.30
N ASN A 314 20.13 -7.13 9.31
CA ASN A 314 19.34 -8.35 9.49
C ASN A 314 20.20 -9.56 9.89
N ALA A 315 21.42 -9.66 9.34
CA ALA A 315 22.39 -10.68 9.75
C ALA A 315 22.80 -10.50 11.22
N PHE A 316 23.15 -9.29 11.63
CA PHE A 316 23.54 -8.99 13.02
C PHE A 316 22.37 -9.15 14.01
N ALA A 317 21.19 -8.63 13.68
CA ALA A 317 19.98 -8.76 14.47
C ALA A 317 19.56 -10.23 14.67
N GLY A 318 19.79 -11.08 13.66
CA GLY A 318 19.60 -12.54 13.76
C GLY A 318 20.45 -13.18 14.85
N GLU A 319 21.70 -12.76 15.00
CA GLU A 319 22.57 -13.23 16.09
C GLU A 319 22.20 -12.58 17.44
N CYS A 320 21.78 -11.30 17.46
CA CYS A 320 21.29 -10.63 18.67
C CYS A 320 20.14 -11.38 19.36
N LYS A 321 19.26 -12.04 18.59
CA LYS A 321 18.14 -12.86 19.12
C LYS A 321 18.60 -14.09 19.90
N ARG A 322 19.82 -14.58 19.65
CA ARG A 322 20.38 -15.79 20.27
C ARG A 322 21.12 -15.49 21.57
N PHE A 323 21.30 -14.22 21.92
CA PHE A 323 21.86 -13.85 23.22
C PHE A 323 20.87 -14.16 24.35
N PRO A 324 21.35 -14.63 25.51
CA PRO A 324 20.51 -14.88 26.67
C PRO A 324 20.05 -13.58 27.37
N SER A 325 20.71 -12.45 27.09
CA SER A 325 20.40 -11.16 27.71
C SER A 325 19.16 -10.51 27.10
N PRO A 326 18.07 -10.30 27.87
CA PRO A 326 16.86 -9.65 27.36
C PRO A 326 17.09 -8.18 27.00
N LEU A 327 18.11 -7.54 27.59
CA LEU A 327 18.47 -6.15 27.29
C LEU A 327 18.98 -6.01 25.85
N ILE A 328 19.86 -6.92 25.40
CA ILE A 328 20.40 -6.92 24.03
C ILE A 328 19.27 -7.13 23.02
N GLN A 329 18.35 -8.04 23.31
CA GLN A 329 17.18 -8.29 22.46
C GLN A 329 16.27 -7.06 22.36
N GLN A 330 15.97 -6.39 23.48
CA GLN A 330 15.16 -5.17 23.47
C GLN A 330 15.83 -4.02 22.70
N GLN A 331 17.15 -3.84 22.89
CA GLN A 331 17.91 -2.84 22.15
C GLN A 331 17.95 -3.14 20.65
N ALA A 332 18.10 -4.40 20.26
CA ALA A 332 18.03 -4.81 18.85
C ALA A 332 16.65 -4.54 18.23
N ILE A 333 15.55 -4.73 18.96
CA ILE A 333 14.21 -4.37 18.49
C ILE A 333 14.08 -2.85 18.30
N ALA A 334 14.61 -2.06 19.24
CA ALA A 334 14.60 -0.59 19.14
C ALA A 334 15.39 -0.10 17.92
N VAL A 335 16.59 -0.63 17.71
CA VAL A 335 17.43 -0.30 16.54
C VAL A 335 16.75 -0.72 15.23
N SER A 336 16.14 -1.91 15.18
CA SER A 336 15.37 -2.37 14.00
C SER A 336 14.26 -1.39 13.65
N SER A 337 13.51 -0.95 14.68
CA SER A 337 12.44 0.02 14.50
C SER A 337 12.98 1.34 13.94
N ARG A 338 14.16 1.80 14.37
CA ARG A 338 14.80 3.03 13.86
C ARG A 338 15.27 2.89 12.42
N PHE A 339 15.88 1.76 12.05
CA PHE A 339 16.24 1.53 10.65
C PHE A 339 14.99 1.47 9.78
N GLU A 340 13.90 0.85 10.23
CA GLU A 340 12.63 0.90 9.49
C GLU A 340 12.18 2.36 9.22
N LEU A 341 12.31 3.27 10.18
CA LEU A 341 12.01 4.70 9.96
C LEU A 341 12.93 5.33 8.92
N VAL A 342 14.23 5.00 8.92
CA VAL A 342 15.21 5.47 7.93
C VAL A 342 14.87 4.95 6.54
N GLY A 343 14.58 3.65 6.43
CA GLY A 343 14.14 3.00 5.19
C GLY A 343 12.89 3.66 4.63
N LYS A 344 11.83 3.80 5.45
CA LYS A 344 10.62 4.53 5.09
C LYS A 344 10.93 5.98 4.69
N GLY A 345 11.85 6.65 5.38
CA GLY A 345 12.35 7.99 5.04
C GLY A 345 12.91 8.07 3.63
N LEU A 346 13.68 7.06 3.21
CA LEU A 346 14.25 6.90 1.86
C LEU A 346 13.23 6.48 0.80
N GLY A 347 12.05 6.04 1.22
CA GLY A 347 11.05 5.38 0.37
C GLY A 347 11.35 3.90 0.14
N TYR A 348 12.24 3.30 0.93
CA TYR A 348 12.52 1.88 0.93
C TYR A 348 11.51 1.15 1.84
N HIS A 349 10.72 0.26 1.26
CA HIS A 349 9.70 -0.52 1.96
C HIS A 349 10.18 -1.98 2.00
N THR A 350 10.67 -2.44 3.16
CA THR A 350 11.05 -3.84 3.36
C THR A 350 9.81 -4.69 3.61
N GLY A 351 9.33 -5.35 2.56
CA GLY A 351 8.28 -6.37 2.69
C GLY A 351 6.84 -5.83 2.79
N TYR A 352 5.92 -6.75 3.09
CA TYR A 352 4.49 -6.52 3.08
C TYR A 352 4.07 -5.49 4.13
N ASP A 353 3.38 -4.42 3.70
CA ASP A 353 2.65 -3.58 4.65
C ASP A 353 1.47 -4.39 5.21
N ARG A 354 1.59 -4.76 6.49
CA ARG A 354 0.67 -5.67 7.16
C ARG A 354 -0.72 -5.07 7.34
N GLY A 355 -0.83 -3.74 7.46
CA GLY A 355 -2.13 -3.08 7.60
C GLY A 355 -3.03 -3.26 6.37
N PRO A 356 -2.56 -2.86 5.17
CA PRO A 356 -3.21 -3.15 3.90
C PRO A 356 -3.42 -4.64 3.64
N LEU A 357 -2.47 -5.50 4.01
CA LEU A 357 -2.60 -6.95 3.84
C LEU A 357 -3.71 -7.55 4.71
N ILE A 358 -3.82 -7.14 5.98
CA ILE A 358 -4.94 -7.55 6.85
C ILE A 358 -6.25 -7.11 6.21
N LYS A 359 -6.39 -5.85 5.79
CA LYS A 359 -7.61 -5.35 5.14
C LYS A 359 -7.97 -6.14 3.88
N LEU A 360 -6.98 -6.46 3.05
CA LEU A 360 -7.15 -7.27 1.84
C LEU A 360 -7.67 -8.67 2.18
N VAL A 361 -7.03 -9.34 3.13
CA VAL A 361 -7.34 -10.73 3.49
C VAL A 361 -8.67 -10.82 4.24
N SER A 362 -8.99 -9.87 5.12
CA SER A 362 -10.32 -9.77 5.74
C SER A 362 -11.41 -9.61 4.68
N ARG A 363 -11.16 -8.80 3.63
CA ARG A 363 -12.13 -8.62 2.55
C ARG A 363 -12.30 -9.88 1.69
N ILE A 364 -11.21 -10.61 1.46
CA ILE A 364 -11.26 -11.90 0.77
C ILE A 364 -12.06 -12.92 1.59
N ASP A 365 -11.84 -12.99 2.90
CA ASP A 365 -12.57 -13.87 3.83
C ASP A 365 -14.08 -13.57 3.79
N GLU A 366 -14.48 -12.29 3.91
CA GLU A 366 -15.88 -11.86 3.77
C GLU A 366 -16.52 -12.30 2.45
N LEU A 367 -15.81 -12.16 1.33
CA LEU A 367 -16.33 -12.53 0.01
C LEU A 367 -16.39 -14.04 -0.18
N CYS A 368 -15.45 -14.80 0.39
CA CYS A 368 -15.49 -16.27 0.40
C CYS A 368 -16.71 -16.77 1.18
N PHE A 369 -17.01 -16.15 2.32
CA PHE A 369 -18.22 -16.44 3.09
C PHE A 369 -19.51 -16.09 2.34
N GLN A 370 -19.55 -14.94 1.65
CA GLN A 370 -20.70 -14.58 0.79
C GLN A 370 -20.86 -15.58 -0.37
N PHE A 371 -19.76 -16.03 -0.96
CA PHE A 371 -19.77 -17.04 -2.02
C PHE A 371 -20.33 -18.36 -1.52
N GLU A 372 -19.91 -18.81 -0.33
CA GLU A 372 -20.45 -20.01 0.32
C GLU A 372 -21.96 -19.91 0.53
N GLN A 373 -22.45 -18.84 1.15
CA GLN A 373 -23.89 -18.66 1.38
C GLN A 373 -24.69 -18.66 0.07
N THR A 374 -24.17 -17.98 -0.96
CA THR A 374 -24.81 -17.91 -2.27
C THR A 374 -24.85 -19.29 -2.93
N ALA A 375 -23.75 -20.04 -2.86
CA ALA A 375 -23.66 -21.39 -3.40
C ALA A 375 -24.54 -22.39 -2.64
N GLU A 376 -24.67 -22.27 -1.32
CA GLU A 376 -25.59 -23.07 -0.51
C GLU A 376 -27.04 -22.88 -0.94
N GLN A 377 -27.47 -21.63 -1.05
CA GLN A 377 -28.84 -21.27 -1.42
C GLN A 377 -29.18 -21.71 -2.86
N GLN A 378 -28.27 -21.49 -3.80
CA GLN A 378 -28.56 -21.66 -5.23
C GLN A 378 -28.19 -23.05 -5.78
N VAL A 379 -27.18 -23.72 -5.23
CA VAL A 379 -26.62 -24.95 -5.84
C VAL A 379 -26.77 -26.16 -4.91
N LEU A 380 -26.37 -26.04 -3.65
CA LEU A 380 -26.33 -27.19 -2.74
C LEU A 380 -27.73 -27.61 -2.28
N ASN A 381 -28.60 -26.63 -2.02
CA ASN A 381 -30.00 -26.86 -1.64
C ASN A 381 -30.93 -27.04 -2.85
N ALA A 382 -30.45 -26.82 -4.07
CA ALA A 382 -31.24 -27.03 -5.27
C ALA A 382 -31.31 -28.51 -5.64
N GLY A 383 -32.53 -29.05 -5.77
CA GLY A 383 -32.78 -30.43 -6.22
C GLY A 383 -32.41 -30.70 -7.69
N GLY A 384 -31.87 -29.70 -8.39
CA GLY A 384 -31.54 -29.76 -9.82
C GLY A 384 -30.15 -30.30 -10.18
N TYR A 385 -29.30 -30.60 -9.19
CA TYR A 385 -27.91 -31.01 -9.41
C TYR A 385 -27.62 -32.43 -8.88
N PRO A 386 -26.78 -33.23 -9.59
CA PRO A 386 -26.37 -34.54 -9.13
C PRO A 386 -25.70 -34.48 -7.74
N PRO A 387 -25.94 -35.47 -6.85
CA PRO A 387 -25.33 -35.50 -5.52
C PRO A 387 -23.80 -35.43 -5.54
N GLN A 388 -23.15 -36.07 -6.52
CA GLN A 388 -21.69 -36.04 -6.68
C GLN A 388 -21.17 -34.63 -6.96
N PHE A 389 -21.86 -33.86 -7.81
CA PHE A 389 -21.51 -32.48 -8.10
C PHE A 389 -21.69 -31.61 -6.85
N ARG A 390 -22.82 -31.74 -6.15
CA ARG A 390 -23.10 -30.98 -4.93
C ARG A 390 -22.07 -31.25 -3.83
N ASN A 391 -21.72 -32.51 -3.60
CA ASN A 391 -20.73 -32.86 -2.58
C ASN A 391 -19.33 -32.33 -2.93
N ARG A 392 -18.93 -32.41 -4.21
CA ARG A 392 -17.64 -31.88 -4.66
C ARG A 392 -17.60 -30.36 -4.60
N PHE A 393 -18.69 -29.70 -4.97
CA PHE A 393 -18.78 -28.24 -4.92
C PHE A 393 -18.76 -27.75 -3.47
N LYS A 394 -19.49 -28.42 -2.58
CA LYS A 394 -19.48 -28.15 -1.14
C LYS A 394 -18.07 -28.29 -0.55
N SER A 395 -17.39 -29.41 -0.81
CA SER A 395 -16.02 -29.62 -0.32
C SER A 395 -15.05 -28.55 -0.82
N ASN A 396 -15.14 -28.12 -2.08
CA ASN A 396 -14.29 -27.06 -2.61
C ASN A 396 -14.58 -25.70 -1.96
N ILE A 397 -15.84 -25.41 -1.64
CA ILE A 397 -16.26 -24.16 -0.95
C ILE A 397 -15.77 -24.17 0.49
N GLU A 398 -15.94 -25.28 1.22
CA GLU A 398 -15.46 -25.45 2.59
C GLU A 398 -13.93 -25.25 2.63
N SER A 399 -13.18 -25.88 1.72
CA SER A 399 -11.72 -25.68 1.61
C SER A 399 -11.33 -24.25 1.24
N LEU A 400 -12.13 -23.55 0.43
CA LEU A 400 -11.89 -22.14 0.09
C LEU A 400 -12.08 -21.24 1.30
N HIS A 401 -13.17 -21.42 2.04
CA HIS A 401 -13.47 -20.62 3.22
C HIS A 401 -12.45 -20.88 4.34
N GLU A 402 -12.09 -22.14 4.59
CA GLU A 402 -11.06 -22.51 5.57
C GLU A 402 -9.70 -21.89 5.23
N ALA A 403 -9.26 -21.96 3.97
CA ALA A 403 -8.00 -21.35 3.54
C ALA A 403 -8.01 -19.81 3.68
N ALA A 404 -9.14 -19.16 3.42
CA ALA A 404 -9.28 -17.71 3.59
C ALA A 404 -9.22 -17.30 5.07
N HIS A 405 -9.92 -18.06 5.92
CA HIS A 405 -9.99 -17.81 7.35
C HIS A 405 -8.64 -18.06 8.05
N THR A 406 -7.96 -19.18 7.74
CA THR A 406 -6.62 -19.47 8.28
C THR A 406 -5.62 -18.38 7.89
N LEU A 407 -5.61 -17.96 6.62
CA LEU A 407 -4.73 -16.89 6.17
C LEU A 407 -5.01 -15.56 6.91
N HIS A 408 -6.30 -15.25 7.15
CA HIS A 408 -6.72 -14.06 7.89
C HIS A 408 -6.26 -14.11 9.35
N GLU A 409 -6.46 -15.23 10.05
CA GLU A 409 -6.02 -15.40 11.44
C GLU A 409 -4.49 -15.30 11.55
N GLU A 410 -3.76 -16.00 10.69
CA GLU A 410 -2.30 -16.01 10.73
C GLU A 410 -1.71 -14.63 10.51
N ILE A 411 -2.19 -13.90 9.50
CA ILE A 411 -1.73 -12.54 9.22
C ILE A 411 -2.14 -11.59 10.35
N SER A 412 -3.23 -11.85 11.06
CA SER A 412 -3.67 -11.06 12.22
C SER A 412 -2.84 -11.33 13.47
N THR A 413 -2.29 -12.53 13.64
CA THR A 413 -1.38 -12.87 14.74
C THR A 413 0.06 -12.40 14.48
N GLN A 414 0.69 -11.74 15.45
CA GLN A 414 1.92 -10.95 15.28
C GLN A 414 3.21 -11.73 14.91
N HIS A 415 3.17 -13.06 14.73
CA HIS A 415 4.36 -13.93 14.87
C HIS A 415 4.56 -14.99 13.77
N VAL A 416 4.10 -14.75 12.55
CA VAL A 416 4.20 -15.77 11.47
C VAL A 416 5.33 -15.46 10.48
N ASP A 417 6.06 -16.51 10.11
CA ASP A 417 7.11 -16.53 9.09
C ASP A 417 6.55 -16.15 7.69
N PRO A 418 7.16 -15.20 6.95
CA PRO A 418 6.72 -14.81 5.61
C PRO A 418 6.56 -15.97 4.62
N GLU A 419 7.36 -17.03 4.73
CA GLU A 419 7.23 -18.22 3.86
C GLU A 419 5.95 -19.00 4.14
N HIS A 420 5.53 -19.08 5.41
CA HIS A 420 4.31 -19.77 5.80
C HIS A 420 3.06 -19.03 5.29
N ILE A 421 3.08 -17.69 5.35
CA ILE A 421 2.03 -16.84 4.79
C ILE A 421 1.92 -17.05 3.27
N ARG A 422 3.06 -17.18 2.58
CA ARG A 422 3.10 -17.45 1.14
C ARG A 422 2.44 -18.79 0.79
N GLU A 423 2.75 -19.85 1.54
CA GLU A 423 2.15 -21.17 1.33
C GLU A 423 0.62 -21.13 1.48
N HIS A 424 0.11 -20.46 2.52
CA HIS A 424 -1.33 -20.32 2.72
C HIS A 424 -2.01 -19.44 1.67
N ALA A 425 -1.35 -18.37 1.22
CA ALA A 425 -1.86 -17.57 0.10
C ALA A 425 -1.97 -18.40 -1.20
N GLU A 426 -0.98 -19.24 -1.50
CA GLU A 426 -1.04 -20.15 -2.66
C GLU A 426 -2.15 -21.21 -2.53
N GLN A 427 -2.36 -21.75 -1.34
CA GLN A 427 -3.46 -22.68 -1.08
C GLN A 427 -4.83 -22.03 -1.33
N LEU A 428 -5.01 -20.81 -0.84
CA LEU A 428 -6.22 -20.02 -1.07
C LEU A 428 -6.49 -19.78 -2.57
N ILE A 429 -5.46 -19.39 -3.32
CA ILE A 429 -5.58 -19.16 -4.78
C ILE A 429 -5.94 -20.45 -5.52
N LYS A 430 -5.35 -21.59 -5.14
CA LYS A 430 -5.67 -22.91 -5.73
C LYS A 430 -7.11 -23.33 -5.42
N ALA A 431 -7.58 -23.10 -4.19
CA ALA A 431 -8.96 -23.36 -3.80
C ALA A 431 -9.94 -22.46 -4.59
N TRP A 432 -9.60 -21.19 -4.77
CA TRP A 432 -10.40 -20.23 -5.55
C TRP A 432 -10.57 -20.67 -7.01
N GLN A 433 -9.48 -21.02 -7.69
CA GLN A 433 -9.52 -21.49 -9.08
C GLN A 433 -10.39 -22.75 -9.22
N SER A 434 -10.31 -23.66 -8.25
CA SER A 434 -11.12 -24.88 -8.22
C SER A 434 -12.62 -24.59 -8.10
N CYS A 435 -13.00 -23.59 -7.29
CA CYS A 435 -14.39 -23.12 -7.18
C CYS A 435 -14.88 -22.45 -8.48
N LYS A 436 -14.07 -21.55 -9.06
CA LYS A 436 -14.41 -20.83 -10.31
C LYS A 436 -14.69 -21.79 -11.47
N LEU A 437 -13.89 -22.85 -11.61
CA LEU A 437 -14.12 -23.90 -12.62
C LEU A 437 -15.44 -24.63 -12.41
N GLN A 438 -15.90 -24.81 -11.17
CA GLN A 438 -17.18 -25.47 -10.90
C GLN A 438 -18.38 -24.55 -11.11
N VAL A 439 -18.24 -23.23 -10.85
CA VAL A 439 -19.27 -22.24 -11.21
C VAL A 439 -19.56 -22.28 -12.70
N ALA A 440 -18.55 -22.48 -13.55
CA ALA A 440 -18.74 -22.61 -14.99
C ALA A 440 -19.66 -23.78 -15.42
N ASN A 441 -19.83 -24.78 -14.54
CA ASN A 441 -20.67 -25.96 -14.78
C ASN A 441 -22.07 -25.84 -14.13
N CYS A 442 -22.39 -24.71 -13.51
CA CYS A 442 -23.72 -24.43 -12.96
C CYS A 442 -24.73 -24.05 -14.05
N ARG A 443 -26.03 -24.19 -13.74
CA ARG A 443 -27.12 -23.69 -14.59
C ARG A 443 -27.03 -22.18 -14.75
N GLN A 444 -27.40 -21.69 -15.94
CA GLN A 444 -27.22 -20.30 -16.38
C GLN A 444 -27.76 -19.25 -15.38
N ASP A 445 -28.93 -19.50 -14.78
CA ASP A 445 -29.56 -18.59 -13.82
C ASP A 445 -28.76 -18.49 -12.51
N HIS A 446 -28.20 -19.60 -12.04
CA HIS A 446 -27.39 -19.63 -10.81
C HIS A 446 -25.96 -19.14 -11.08
N GLN A 447 -25.49 -19.35 -12.32
CA GLN A 447 -24.20 -18.90 -12.80
C GLN A 447 -24.08 -17.37 -12.76
N GLN A 448 -25.13 -16.65 -13.16
CA GLN A 448 -25.14 -15.18 -13.12
C GLN A 448 -24.95 -14.63 -11.71
N VAL A 449 -25.65 -15.19 -10.72
CA VAL A 449 -25.56 -14.76 -9.32
C VAL A 449 -24.18 -15.08 -8.73
N LEU A 450 -23.66 -16.29 -8.98
CA LEU A 450 -22.33 -16.67 -8.52
C LEU A 450 -21.22 -15.85 -9.19
N TYR A 451 -21.38 -15.48 -10.47
CA TYR A 451 -20.41 -14.64 -11.16
C TYR A 451 -20.34 -13.21 -10.63
N GLN A 452 -21.40 -12.68 -10.01
CA GLN A 452 -21.34 -11.36 -9.36
C GLN A 452 -20.38 -11.36 -8.16
N VAL A 453 -20.36 -12.45 -7.39
CA VAL A 453 -19.41 -12.60 -6.27
C VAL A 453 -18.01 -12.90 -6.79
N VAL A 454 -17.88 -13.74 -7.82
CA VAL A 454 -16.60 -14.01 -8.50
C VAL A 454 -15.98 -12.74 -9.06
N ALA A 455 -16.74 -11.87 -9.71
CA ALA A 455 -16.24 -10.61 -10.26
C ALA A 455 -15.72 -9.66 -9.17
N GLN A 456 -16.24 -9.74 -7.94
CA GLN A 456 -15.76 -8.94 -6.81
C GLN A 456 -14.54 -9.56 -6.13
N ALA A 457 -14.45 -10.88 -6.07
CA ALA A 457 -13.36 -11.60 -5.40
C ALA A 457 -12.11 -11.77 -6.28
N GLU A 458 -12.28 -11.94 -7.59
CA GLU A 458 -11.18 -12.12 -8.55
C GLU A 458 -10.09 -11.03 -8.45
N PRO A 459 -10.41 -9.72 -8.46
CA PRO A 459 -9.38 -8.68 -8.35
C PRO A 459 -8.56 -8.77 -7.07
N LEU A 460 -9.16 -9.21 -5.96
CA LEU A 460 -8.48 -9.33 -4.67
C LEU A 460 -7.60 -10.57 -4.62
N MET A 461 -8.05 -11.68 -5.21
CA MET A 461 -7.27 -12.91 -5.35
C MET A 461 -6.04 -12.68 -6.24
N VAL A 462 -6.18 -11.90 -7.31
CA VAL A 462 -5.08 -11.49 -8.18
C VAL A 462 -4.10 -10.59 -7.43
N GLN A 463 -4.59 -9.63 -6.65
CA GLN A 463 -3.76 -8.79 -5.80
C GLN A 463 -2.97 -9.63 -4.78
N LEU A 464 -3.62 -10.62 -4.15
CA LEU A 464 -2.97 -11.57 -3.25
C LEU A 464 -1.91 -12.40 -3.98
N GLN A 465 -2.22 -12.91 -5.17
CA GLN A 465 -1.27 -13.67 -5.99
C GLN A 465 -0.03 -12.85 -6.32
N VAL A 466 -0.19 -11.60 -6.77
CA VAL A 466 0.91 -10.68 -7.08
C VAL A 466 1.79 -10.42 -5.86
N LEU A 467 1.18 -10.32 -4.67
CA LEU A 467 1.94 -10.12 -3.44
C LEU A 467 2.89 -11.30 -3.17
N PHE A 468 2.45 -12.55 -3.42
CA PHE A 468 3.14 -13.76 -2.96
C PHE A 468 3.87 -14.59 -4.03
N THR A 469 3.64 -14.38 -5.33
CA THR A 469 4.22 -15.21 -6.42
C THR A 469 5.57 -14.72 -6.98
N ALA A 470 6.18 -13.67 -6.42
CA ALA A 470 7.36 -13.02 -7.02
C ALA A 470 8.72 -13.28 -6.32
N ASN A 471 8.87 -14.33 -5.50
CA ASN A 471 10.17 -14.76 -4.95
C ASN A 471 10.36 -16.28 -5.11
N PRO A 472 11.32 -16.75 -5.91
CA PRO A 472 12.08 -17.97 -5.61
C PRO A 472 13.24 -17.69 -4.65
#